data_AF-A0A7J2U7Q1-F1
#
_entry.id   AF-A0A7J2U7Q1-F1
#
_cell.length_a   1.000
_cell.length_b   1.000
_cell.length_c   1.000
_cell.angle_alpha   90.00
_cell.angle_beta   90.00
_cell.angle_gamma   90.00
#
_symmetry.space_group_name_H-M   'P 1'
#
loop_
_entity.id
_entity.type
_entity.pdbx_description
1 polymer ?
#
loop_
_entity_poly.entity_id
_entity_poly.type
_entity_poly.pdbx_seq_one_letter_code
_entity_poly.pdbx_strand_id
1 'polypeptide(L)' 'MVAVDETKIKADGEWCYVWAAIDVDTRELLAIWVSWQRNIMHAEAFLRKALLTCTNKPVFLV' A
#
# COMPACT_ATOMS: atom_id res chain seq x y z
N MET A 1 -4.32 13.03 -4.88
CA MET A 1 -3.13 12.24 -5.35
C MET A 1 -2.89 11.13 -4.34
N VAL A 2 -2.34 9.97 -4.71
CA VAL A 2 -2.15 8.86 -3.75
C VAL A 2 -0.68 8.59 -3.49
N ALA A 3 -0.25 8.76 -2.23
CA ALA A 3 1.08 8.36 -1.78
C ALA A 3 1.05 6.89 -1.35
N VAL A 4 2.07 6.14 -1.76
CA VAL A 4 2.26 4.73 -1.43
C VAL A 4 3.62 4.57 -0.77
N ASP A 5 3.67 3.78 0.30
CA ASP A 5 4.92 3.41 0.95
C ASP A 5 4.97 1.89 1.27
N GLU A 6 6.17 1.32 1.22
CA GLU A 6 6.51 -0.02 1.69
C GLU A 6 7.42 0.11 2.92
N THR A 7 6.91 -0.31 4.08
CA THR A 7 7.70 -0.36 5.31
C THR A 7 7.96 -1.81 5.72
N LYS A 8 9.24 -2.17 5.91
CA LYS A 8 9.63 -3.47 6.50
C LYS A 8 9.63 -3.38 8.03
N ILE A 9 8.85 -4.24 8.68
CA ILE A 9 8.72 -4.28 10.15
C ILE A 9 8.98 -5.69 10.69
N LYS A 10 9.30 -5.79 11.98
CA LYS A 10 9.43 -7.07 12.69
C LYS A 10 8.19 -7.29 13.55
N ALA A 11 7.45 -8.36 13.28
CA ALA A 11 6.25 -8.76 14.00
C ALA A 11 6.44 -10.19 14.50
N ASP A 12 6.33 -10.38 15.82
CA ASP A 12 6.51 -11.68 16.49
C ASP A 12 7.82 -12.41 16.12
N GLY A 13 8.93 -11.67 16.07
CA GLY A 13 10.24 -12.23 15.72
C GLY A 13 10.50 -12.40 14.22
N GLU A 14 9.46 -12.35 13.39
CA GLU A 14 9.52 -12.52 11.94
C GLU A 14 9.45 -11.18 11.19
N TRP A 15 10.09 -11.08 10.02
CA TRP A 15 10.03 -9.88 9.18
C TRP A 15 8.80 -9.91 8.26
N CYS A 16 8.04 -8.83 8.24
CA CYS A 16 6.97 -8.62 7.26
C CYS A 16 7.07 -7.23 6.59
N TYR A 17 6.32 -7.06 5.51
CA TYR A 17 6.24 -5.84 4.73
C TYR A 17 4.82 -5.31 4.82
N VAL A 18 4.68 -4.06 5.25
CA VAL A 18 3.41 -3.34 5.32
C VAL A 18 3.39 -2.29 4.22
N TRP A 19 2.31 -2.29 3.45
CA TRP A 19 2.06 -1.35 2.38
C TRP A 19 0.88 -0.48 2.77
N ALA A 20 1.02 0.84 2.60
CA ALA A 20 -0.04 1.80 2.88
C ALA A 20 -0.25 2.73 1.67
N ALA A 21 -1.51 2.97 1.30
CA ALA A 21 -1.91 3.97 0.32
C ALA A 21 -2.70 5.06 1.04
N ILE A 22 -2.26 6.31 0.91
CA ILE A 22 -2.87 7.46 1.58
C ILE A 22 -3.21 8.52 0.55
N ASP A 23 -4.44 9.06 0.60
CA ASP A 23 -4.77 10.25 -0.16
C ASP A 23 -4.02 11.46 0.41
N VAL A 24 -3.21 12.13 -0.40
CA VAL A 24 -2.32 13.21 0.05
C VAL A 24 -3.11 14.45 0.49
N ASP A 25 -4.29 14.66 -0.07
CA ASP A 25 -5.10 15.85 0.15
C ASP A 25 -5.94 15.70 1.42
N THR A 26 -6.57 14.53 1.61
CA THR A 26 -7.46 14.27 2.76
C THR A 26 -6.78 13.56 3.93
N ARG A 27 -5.60 12.97 3.71
CA ARG A 27 -4.90 12.06 4.63
C ARG A 27 -5.67 10.78 4.97
N GLU A 28 -6.64 10.42 4.15
CA GLU A 28 -7.41 9.18 4.31
C GLU A 28 -6.55 7.96 3.95
N LEU A 29 -6.61 6.91 4.78
CA LEU A 29 -6.00 5.62 4.48
C LEU A 29 -6.89 4.85 3.50
N LEU A 30 -6.46 4.79 2.25
CA LEU A 30 -7.20 4.15 1.16
C LEU A 30 -7.06 2.63 1.20
N ALA A 31 -5.85 2.12 1.44
CA ALA A 31 -5.60 0.69 1.49
C ALA A 31 -4.41 0.33 2.39
N ILE A 32 -4.50 -0.84 3.01
CA ILE A 32 -3.39 -1.50 3.70
C ILE A 32 -3.24 -2.95 3.20
N TRP A 33 -1.99 -3.38 3.09
CA TRP A 33 -1.63 -4.77 2.77
C TRP A 33 -0.43 -5.21 3.58
N VAL A 34 -0.44 -6.47 4.03
CA VAL A 34 0.68 -7.06 4.78
C VAL A 34 1.09 -8.35 4.08
N SER A 35 2.39 -8.55 3.89
CA SER A 35 2.95 -9.78 3.34
C SER A 35 4.23 -10.19 4.08
N TRP A 36 4.42 -11.51 4.23
CA TRP A 36 5.66 -12.08 4.76
C TRP A 36 6.80 -12.10 3.74
N GLN A 37 6.47 -11.88 2.46
CA GLN A 37 7.43 -11.84 1.35
C GLN A 37 7.36 -10.51 0.62
N ARG A 38 8.48 -10.10 0.03
CA ARG A 38 8.56 -8.94 -0.86
C ARG A 38 8.69 -9.42 -2.29
N ASN A 39 7.62 -9.26 -3.07
CA ASN A 39 7.60 -9.58 -4.49
C ASN A 39 6.62 -8.67 -5.23
N ILE A 40 6.74 -8.65 -6.57
CA ILE A 40 5.94 -7.78 -7.43
C ILE A 40 4.44 -8.13 -7.40
N MET A 41 4.09 -9.39 -7.12
CA MET A 41 2.68 -9.81 -7.03
C MET A 41 1.99 -9.16 -5.83
N HIS A 42 2.68 -8.99 -4.69
CA HIS A 42 2.16 -8.27 -3.53
C HIS A 42 1.98 -6.78 -3.83
N ALA A 43 2.94 -6.16 -4.51
CA ALA A 43 2.83 -4.75 -4.93
C ALA A 43 1.65 -4.55 -5.89
N GLU A 44 1.49 -5.42 -6.90
CA GLU A 44 0.36 -5.35 -7.84
C GLU A 44 -0.99 -5.54 -7.12
N ALA A 45 -1.10 -6.57 -6.27
CA ALA A 45 -2.32 -6.84 -5.51
C ALA A 45 -2.71 -5.66 -4.61
N PHE A 46 -1.72 -5.05 -3.95
CA PHE A 46 -1.92 -3.86 -3.12
C PHE A 46 -2.38 -2.65 -3.97
N LEU A 47 -1.73 -2.37 -5.10
CA LEU A 47 -2.12 -1.25 -5.97
C LEU A 47 -3.53 -1.44 -6.55
N ARG A 48 -3.90 -2.66 -6.93
CA ARG A 48 -5.27 -2.98 -7.36
C ARG A 48 -6.28 -2.71 -6.24
N LYS A 49 -5.96 -3.06 -4.99
CA LYS A 49 -6.80 -2.77 -3.83
C LYS A 49 -6.98 -1.26 -3.62
N ALA A 50 -5.91 -0.48 -3.72
CA ALA A 50 -5.97 0.98 -3.64
C ALA A 50 -6.75 1.63 -4.80
N LEU A 51 -6.70 1.06 -6.01
CA LEU A 51 -7.47 1.55 -7.15
C LEU A 51 -8.97 1.36 -6.96
N LEU A 52 -9.41 0.29 -6.29
CA LEU A 52 -10.84 0.03 -6.04
C LEU A 52 -11.49 1.06 -5.11
N THR A 53 -10.69 1.77 -4.30
CA THR A 53 -11.19 2.81 -3.39
C THR A 53 -11.17 4.19 -4.04
N CYS A 54 -10.57 4.32 -5.22
CA CYS A 54 -10.50 5.56 -5.98
C CYS A 54 -11.66 5.64 -6.97
N THR A 55 -12.35 6.78 -7.03
CA THR A 55 -13.41 7.04 -8.02
C THR A 55 -12.85 7.42 -9.40
N ASN A 56 -11.59 7.82 -9.46
CA ASN A 56 -10.87 8.24 -10.68
C ASN A 56 -9.63 7.37 -10.90
N LYS A 57 -8.85 7.66 -11.95
CA LYS A 57 -7.52 7.09 -12.15
C LYS A 57 -6.48 7.97 -11.43
N PRO A 58 -6.05 7.63 -10.20
CA PRO A 58 -5.09 8.44 -9.47
C PRO A 58 -3.69 8.35 -10.10
N VAL A 59 -2.87 9.37 -9.85
CA VAL A 59 -1.42 9.27 -9.96
C VAL A 59 -0.90 8.74 -8.63
N PHE A 60 -0.16 7.64 -8.68
CA PHE A 60 0.56 7.09 -7.52
C PHE A 60 1.95 7.72 -7.42
N LEU A 61 2.28 8.20 -6.23
CA LEU A 61 3.63 8.58 -5.83
C LEU A 61 4.19 7.45 -4.95
N VAL A 62 5.36 6.94 -5.31
CA VAL A 62 6.08 5.84 -4.63
C VAL A 62 7.44 6.34 -4.19
#